data_AF-J7QF69-F1
#
_entry.id   AF-J7QF69-F1
#
_cell.length_a   1.000
_cell.length_b   1.000
_cell.length_c   1.000
_cell.angle_alpha   90.00
_cell.angle_beta   90.00
_cell.angle_gamma   90.00
#
_symmetry.space_group_name_H-M   'P 1'
#
loop_
_entity.id
_entity.type
_entity.pdbx_description
1 polymer ?
#
loop_
_entity_poly.entity_id
_entity_poly.type
_entity_poly.pdbx_seq_one_letter_code
_entity_poly.pdbx_strand_id
1 'polypeptide(L)'
;MKPAPSTPTSVRLTDETRKILDEAARRTRRSRSYLVEETLKQFLPRIVQKETQPSPQERIRRLKELEGIGYRLVGPQSIEEIDARIREFRGDE
;
A
#
# COMPACT_ATOMS: atom_id res chain seq x y z
N MET A 1 -17.28 -14.07 -14.72
CA MET A 1 -17.80 -12.90 -13.96
C MET A 1 -17.96 -11.74 -14.92
N LYS A 2 -19.12 -11.07 -14.98
CA LYS A 2 -19.25 -9.82 -15.74
C LYS A 2 -18.44 -8.71 -15.05
N PRO A 3 -17.69 -7.86 -15.77
CA PRO A 3 -17.04 -6.70 -15.17
C PRO A 3 -18.09 -5.76 -14.58
N ALA A 4 -17.80 -5.21 -13.41
CA ALA A 4 -18.66 -4.23 -12.75
C ALA A 4 -18.85 -3.00 -13.66
N PRO A 5 -20.04 -2.38 -13.68
CA PRO A 5 -20.29 -1.21 -14.49
C PRO A 5 -19.37 -0.05 -14.09
N SER A 6 -18.75 0.61 -15.07
CA SER A 6 -17.90 1.78 -14.84
C SER A 6 -18.76 3.01 -14.55
N THR A 7 -18.62 3.57 -13.35
CA THR A 7 -19.25 4.86 -13.00
C THR A 7 -18.41 6.01 -13.53
N PRO A 8 -18.98 6.99 -14.26
CA PRO A 8 -18.22 8.14 -14.74
C PRO A 8 -17.81 9.04 -13.58
N THR A 9 -16.53 9.43 -13.53
CA THR A 9 -15.98 10.34 -12.53
C THR A 9 -15.34 11.55 -13.21
N SER A 10 -15.77 12.76 -12.83
CA SER A 10 -15.18 14.01 -13.32
C SER A 10 -14.03 14.45 -12.41
N VAL A 11 -12.84 14.66 -12.99
CA VAL A 11 -11.65 15.17 -12.27
C VAL A 11 -11.20 16.48 -12.91
N ARG A 12 -10.93 17.49 -12.08
CA ARG A 12 -10.35 18.76 -12.53
C ARG A 12 -8.84 18.59 -12.66
N LEU A 13 -8.30 18.88 -13.84
CA LEU A 13 -6.86 18.85 -14.11
C LEU A 13 -6.38 20.27 -14.38
N THR A 14 -5.14 20.57 -14.00
CA THR A 14 -4.48 21.81 -14.42
C THR A 14 -4.22 21.76 -15.93
N ASP A 15 -4.04 22.91 -16.56
CA ASP A 15 -3.75 22.99 -18.00
C ASP A 15 -2.44 22.28 -18.35
N GLU A 16 -1.45 22.31 -17.44
CA GLU A 16 -0.19 21.60 -17.59
C GLU A 16 -0.39 20.08 -17.60
N THR A 17 -1.09 19.53 -16.60
CA THR A 17 -1.39 18.09 -16.54
C THR A 17 -2.21 17.64 -17.75
N ARG A 18 -3.14 18.49 -18.22
CA ARG A 18 -3.92 18.22 -19.43
C ARG A 18 -3.04 18.13 -20.68
N LYS A 19 -2.07 19.04 -20.85
CA LYS A 19 -1.13 19.01 -21.97
C LYS A 19 -0.28 17.73 -21.96
N ILE A 20 0.22 17.32 -20.80
CA ILE A 20 0.99 16.07 -20.64
C ILE A 20 0.13 14.86 -21.03
N LEU A 21 -1.12 14.80 -20.55
CA LEU A 21 -2.04 13.71 -20.88
C LEU A 21 -2.37 13.67 -22.38
N ASP A 22 -2.56 14.84 -23.01
CA ASP A 22 -2.81 14.96 -24.44
C ASP A 22 -1.62 14.47 -25.28
N GLU A 23 -0.42 14.85 -24.88
CA GLU A 23 0.80 14.39 -25.53
C GLU A 23 1.00 12.89 -25.37
N ALA A 24 0.79 12.35 -24.18
CA ALA A 24 0.86 10.91 -23.92
C ALA A 24 -0.18 10.13 -24.74
N ALA A 25 -1.40 10.64 -24.86
CA ALA A 25 -2.46 10.04 -25.68
C ALA A 25 -2.05 10.00 -27.16
N ARG A 26 -1.49 11.08 -27.70
CA ARG A 26 -0.98 11.13 -29.08
C ARG A 26 0.16 10.13 -29.31
N ARG A 27 1.14 10.09 -28.40
CA ARG A 27 2.33 9.22 -28.51
C ARG A 27 1.97 7.73 -28.44
N THR A 28 1.05 7.38 -27.53
CA THR A 28 0.66 5.97 -27.28
C THR A 28 -0.50 5.48 -28.14
N ARG A 29 -1.17 6.37 -28.87
CA ARG A 29 -2.42 6.11 -29.61
C ARG A 29 -3.52 5.51 -28.71
N ARG A 30 -3.58 5.93 -27.45
CA ARG A 30 -4.58 5.51 -26.47
C ARG A 30 -5.51 6.68 -26.11
N SER A 31 -6.71 6.34 -25.63
CA SER A 31 -7.63 7.36 -25.13
C SER A 31 -7.10 7.96 -23.81
N ARG A 32 -7.43 9.23 -23.56
CA ARG A 32 -7.09 9.91 -22.30
C ARG A 32 -7.66 9.16 -21.10
N SER A 33 -8.91 8.71 -21.20
CA SER A 33 -9.60 7.96 -20.13
C SER A 33 -8.87 6.66 -19.79
N TYR A 34 -8.40 5.94 -20.82
CA TYR A 34 -7.60 4.72 -20.62
C TYR A 34 -6.30 5.03 -19.86
N LEU A 35 -5.57 6.08 -20.26
CA LEU A 35 -4.31 6.44 -19.60
C LEU A 35 -4.52 6.88 -18.16
N VAL A 36 -5.60 7.61 -17.87
CA VAL A 36 -5.97 7.98 -16.50
C VAL A 36 -6.29 6.74 -15.67
N GLU A 37 -7.10 5.82 -16.19
CA GLU A 37 -7.46 4.59 -15.51
C GLU A 37 -6.24 3.72 -15.19
N GLU A 38 -5.36 3.50 -16.16
CA GLU A 38 -4.13 2.72 -15.96
C GLU A 38 -3.18 3.39 -14.96
N THR A 39 -3.04 4.71 -15.03
CA THR A 39 -2.24 5.47 -14.06
C THR A 39 -2.79 5.33 -12.65
N LEU A 40 -4.11 5.41 -12.48
CA LEU A 40 -4.76 5.22 -11.19
C LEU A 40 -4.52 3.80 -10.65
N LYS A 41 -4.71 2.76 -11.47
CA LYS A 41 -4.45 1.37 -11.06
C LYS A 41 -3.00 1.16 -10.62
N GLN A 42 -2.04 1.76 -11.33
CA GLN A 42 -0.63 1.56 -11.06
C GLN A 42 -0.13 2.33 -9.83
N PHE A 43 -0.59 3.57 -9.63
CA PHE A 43 0.00 4.47 -8.64
C PHE A 43 -0.87 4.71 -7.41
N LEU A 44 -2.19 4.56 -7.50
CA LEU A 44 -3.08 4.79 -6.35
C LEU A 44 -2.72 3.92 -5.13
N PRO A 45 -2.40 2.61 -5.26
CA PRO A 45 -1.99 1.80 -4.11
C PRO A 45 -0.74 2.35 -3.40
N ARG A 46 0.21 2.89 -4.16
CA ARG A 46 1.45 3.48 -3.61
C ARG A 46 1.19 4.80 -2.92
N ILE A 47 0.31 5.63 -3.49
CA ILE A 47 -0.12 6.89 -2.87
C ILE A 47 -0.83 6.59 -1.57
N VAL A 48 -1.81 5.69 -1.57
CA VAL A 48 -2.52 5.26 -0.36
C VAL A 48 -1.52 4.77 0.67
N GLN A 49 -0.62 3.84 0.32
CA GLN A 49 0.38 3.33 1.25
C GLN A 49 1.26 4.43 1.86
N LYS A 50 1.66 5.44 1.06
CA LYS A 50 2.46 6.56 1.53
C LYS A 50 1.68 7.46 2.49
N GLU A 51 0.44 7.80 2.15
CA GLU A 51 -0.41 8.70 2.94
C GLU A 51 -1.01 8.02 4.18
N THR A 52 -1.20 6.70 4.15
CA THR A 52 -1.72 5.92 5.29
C THR A 52 -0.61 5.30 6.14
N GLN A 53 0.65 5.50 5.81
CA GLN A 53 1.74 5.02 6.66
C GLN A 53 1.69 5.80 7.98
N PRO A 54 1.61 5.11 9.13
CA PRO A 54 1.66 5.78 10.41
C PRO A 54 2.97 6.57 10.48
N SER A 55 2.88 7.79 10.98
CA SER A 55 4.04 8.65 11.17
C SER A 55 5.13 7.89 11.94
N PRO A 56 6.42 8.21 11.77
CA PRO A 56 7.49 7.58 12.56
C PRO A 56 7.21 7.62 14.07
N GLN A 57 6.57 8.68 14.54
CA GLN A 57 6.15 8.86 15.93
C GLN A 57 5.03 7.89 16.34
N GLU A 58 4.01 7.67 15.50
CA GLU A 58 2.97 6.67 15.73
C GLU A 58 3.51 5.24 15.67
N ARG A 59 4.49 4.97 14.80
CA ARG A 59 5.18 3.67 14.74
C ARG A 59 5.93 3.39 16.03
N ILE A 60 6.70 4.36 16.52
CA ILE A 60 7.43 4.25 17.78
C ILE A 60 6.44 4.12 18.95
N ARG A 61 5.35 4.88 18.95
CA ARG A 61 4.29 4.78 19.96
C ARG A 61 3.69 3.37 19.98
N ARG A 62 3.33 2.81 18.82
CA ARG A 62 2.82 1.42 18.74
C ARG A 62 3.84 0.40 19.24
N LEU A 63 5.13 0.58 18.90
CA LEU A 63 6.18 -0.32 19.40
C LEU A 63 6.30 -0.26 20.94
N LYS A 64 6.21 0.94 21.52
CA LYS A 64 6.16 1.12 22.98
C LYS A 64 4.89 0.53 23.60
N GLU A 65 3.74 0.63 22.92
CA GLU A 65 2.49 -0.01 23.38
C GLU A 65 2.60 -1.53 23.38
N LEU A 66 3.35 -2.11 22.43
CA LEU A 66 3.62 -3.54 22.34
C LEU A 66 4.75 -4.02 23.27
N GLU A 67 5.56 -3.10 23.80
CA GLU A 67 6.68 -3.40 24.68
C GLU A 67 6.20 -4.15 25.93
N GLY A 68 6.83 -5.30 26.20
CA GLY A 68 6.49 -6.15 27.35
C GLY A 68 5.12 -6.85 27.27
N ILE A 69 4.35 -6.72 26.18
CA ILE A 69 3.12 -7.53 25.98
C ILE A 69 3.48 -9.01 25.86
N GLY A 70 4.51 -9.34 25.07
CA GLY A 70 4.98 -10.73 24.94
C GLY A 70 5.35 -11.34 26.28
N TYR A 71 6.18 -10.64 27.06
CA TYR A 71 6.57 -11.08 28.41
C TYR A 71 5.37 -11.27 29.35
N ARG A 72 4.35 -10.41 29.26
CA ARG A 72 3.13 -10.53 30.08
C ARG A 72 2.23 -11.71 29.67
N LEU A 73 2.11 -11.99 28.37
CA LEU A 73 1.19 -13.00 27.86
C LEU A 73 1.75 -14.42 27.91
N VAL A 74 3.03 -14.58 27.60
CA VAL A 74 3.67 -15.90 27.48
C VAL A 74 4.81 -16.12 28.48
N GLY A 75 5.10 -15.13 29.33
CA GLY A 75 6.20 -15.18 30.30
C GLY A 75 7.57 -14.94 29.66
N PRO A 76 8.65 -15.02 30.44
CA PRO A 76 10.01 -15.07 29.91
C PRO A 76 10.16 -16.29 29.01
N GLN A 77 10.69 -16.09 27.80
CA GLN A 77 11.02 -17.17 26.89
C GLN A 77 12.53 -17.35 26.80
N SER A 78 12.99 -18.59 26.68
CA SER A 78 14.39 -18.88 26.40
C SER A 78 14.73 -18.60 24.92
N ILE A 79 16.02 -18.48 24.61
CA ILE A 79 16.48 -18.26 23.23
C ILE A 79 16.06 -19.43 22.34
N GLU A 80 16.11 -20.65 22.88
CA GLU A 80 15.75 -21.89 22.19
C GLU A 80 14.26 -21.94 21.86
N GLU A 81 13.39 -21.49 22.77
CA GLU A 81 11.94 -21.41 22.55
C GLU A 81 11.57 -20.35 21.49
N ILE A 82 12.30 -19.23 21.48
CA ILE A 82 12.14 -18.19 20.47
C ILE A 82 12.56 -18.72 19.10
N ASP A 83 13.71 -19.40 19.03
CA ASP A 83 14.23 -19.94 17.76
C ASP A 83 13.32 -21.04 17.19
N ALA A 84 12.80 -21.94 18.03
CA ALA A 84 11.83 -22.95 17.63
C ALA A 84 10.55 -22.34 17.03
N ARG A 85 9.98 -21.30 17.68
CA ARG A 85 8.82 -20.57 17.14
C ARG A 85 9.10 -19.87 15.82
N ILE A 86 10.30 -19.30 15.65
CA ILE A 86 10.67 -18.63 14.39
C ILE A 86 10.74 -19.65 13.25
N ARG A 87 11.29 -20.85 13.49
CA ARG A 87 11.33 -21.93 12.49
C ARG A 87 9.93 -22.43 12.11
N GLU A 88 9.06 -22.63 13.10
CA GLU A 88 7.65 -22.97 12.89
C GLU A 88 6.95 -21.92 12.01
N PHE A 89 7.13 -20.62 12.31
CA PHE A 89 6.55 -19.53 11.52
C PHE A 89 7.08 -19.44 10.09
N ARG A 90 8.34 -19.83 9.86
CA ARG A 90 8.95 -19.84 8.53
C ARG A 90 8.52 -21.05 7.69
N GLY A 91 7.97 -22.08 8.34
CA GLY A 91 7.62 -23.34 7.70
C GLY A 91 8.84 -24.19 7.36
N ASP A 92 9.92 -24.08 8.15
CA ASP A 92 11.16 -24.86 8.00
C ASP A 92 11.03 -26.29 8.61
N GLU A 93 9.84 -26.90 8.55
CA GLU A 93 9.57 -28.31 8.93
C GLU A 93 9.46 -29.24 7.72
#